data_AF-A0A1I8FTT1-F1
#
_entry.id   AF-A0A1I8FTT1-F1
#
_cell.length_a   1.000
_cell.length_b   1.000
_cell.length_c   1.000
_cell.angle_alpha   90.00
_cell.angle_beta   90.00
_cell.angle_gamma   90.00
#
_symmetry.space_group_name_H-M   'P 1'
#
loop_
_entity.id
_entity.type
_entity.pdbx_description
1 polymer ?
#
loop_
_entity_poly.entity_id
_entity_poly.type
_entity_poly.pdbx_seq_one_letter_code
_entity_poly.pdbx_strand_id
1 'polypeptide(L)'
;MLVQQYTSYPVSTELEARTDFFEFPDVTICSTNYLSVTYGYDPVPSPVAVPGRARGLVDMIYDVSRFFHLLNQTDMNASVPVNPYSSYRHGKLALNKIAYRWSKQLPDPYEIVLLCRFNSIPCSYLNFTIYKDDELFKCMTFAPLNNTVVRAGPGNGLYLLMYTYSSSFFTDEEEIDDIPGMKVVLHPRGVKPNMNGPHVMSPLKYKTEAVIDTSIQEKVDRSSYRCLESLPNATYITDYSQLTGPENETFRGSTEDCRVRIMQQEYLDTCGCLATHLPKPADLYYMAQPGVCHDINEHVLFRDIFYRRPTSSYTYYTIRND
;
A
#
# COMPACT_ATOMS: atom_id res chain seq x y z
N MET A 1 -44.65 -31.83 -10.99
CA MET A 1 -43.21 -31.78 -11.34
C MET A 1 -42.76 -30.37 -11.76
N LEU A 2 -43.40 -29.71 -12.74
CA LEU A 2 -43.02 -28.36 -13.20
C LEU A 2 -43.09 -27.26 -12.11
N VAL A 3 -44.11 -27.27 -11.27
CA VAL A 3 -44.26 -26.28 -10.18
C VAL A 3 -43.09 -26.37 -9.19
N GLN A 4 -42.66 -27.59 -8.81
CA GLN A 4 -41.52 -27.80 -7.91
C GLN A 4 -40.22 -27.28 -8.53
N GLN A 5 -39.99 -27.56 -9.83
CA GLN A 5 -38.82 -27.07 -10.54
C GLN A 5 -38.84 -25.54 -10.67
N TYR A 6 -39.99 -24.92 -10.91
CA TYR A 6 -40.10 -23.45 -10.91
C TYR A 6 -39.80 -22.85 -9.53
N THR A 7 -40.35 -23.43 -8.45
CA THR A 7 -40.10 -22.97 -7.07
C THR A 7 -38.69 -23.23 -6.57
N SER A 8 -37.89 -24.06 -7.25
CA SER A 8 -36.45 -24.21 -6.96
C SER A 8 -35.59 -23.06 -7.49
N TYR A 9 -36.19 -22.12 -8.25
CA TYR A 9 -35.50 -21.00 -8.90
C TYR A 9 -34.22 -21.45 -9.64
N PRO A 10 -34.35 -22.31 -10.68
CA PRO A 10 -33.22 -22.83 -11.42
C PRO A 10 -32.60 -21.70 -12.24
N VAL A 11 -31.27 -21.66 -12.27
CA VAL A 11 -30.50 -20.65 -13.01
C VAL A 11 -29.65 -21.36 -14.05
N SER A 12 -29.67 -20.86 -15.29
CA SER A 12 -28.75 -21.25 -16.35
C SER A 12 -27.72 -20.15 -16.56
N THR A 13 -26.47 -20.52 -16.76
CA THR A 13 -25.40 -19.58 -17.12
C THR A 13 -25.32 -19.46 -18.63
N GLU A 14 -25.31 -18.22 -19.12
CA GLU A 14 -25.02 -17.89 -20.52
C GLU A 14 -23.61 -17.30 -20.62
N LEU A 15 -22.87 -17.69 -21.66
CA LEU A 15 -21.53 -17.19 -21.94
C LEU A 15 -21.54 -16.55 -23.33
N GLU A 16 -21.26 -15.25 -23.38
CA GLU A 16 -21.19 -14.48 -24.61
C GLU A 16 -19.80 -13.88 -24.77
N ALA A 17 -19.17 -14.10 -25.92
CA ALA A 17 -17.90 -13.45 -26.27
C ALA A 17 -18.19 -12.16 -27.04
N ARG A 18 -17.93 -11.01 -26.39
CA ARG A 18 -18.07 -9.67 -27.02
C ARG A 18 -16.71 -9.17 -27.50
N THR A 19 -16.66 -8.63 -28.71
CA THR A 19 -15.40 -8.20 -29.37
C THR A 19 -15.35 -6.71 -29.68
N ASP A 20 -16.43 -6.00 -29.34
CA ASP A 20 -16.81 -4.79 -30.07
C ASP A 20 -16.20 -3.55 -29.41
N PHE A 21 -15.81 -3.66 -28.14
CA PHE A 21 -15.31 -2.58 -27.32
C PHE A 21 -14.60 -3.11 -26.06
N PHE A 22 -13.40 -2.59 -25.78
CA PHE A 22 -12.65 -2.86 -24.55
C PHE A 22 -12.44 -1.56 -23.77
N GLU A 23 -12.88 -1.54 -22.53
CA GLU A 23 -12.55 -0.49 -21.57
C GLU A 23 -11.25 -0.85 -20.86
N PHE A 24 -10.24 -0.02 -21.03
CA PHE A 24 -8.98 -0.15 -20.30
C PHE A 24 -9.22 0.08 -18.79
N PRO A 25 -8.73 -0.82 -17.93
CA PRO A 25 -8.88 -0.69 -16.47
C PRO A 25 -7.99 0.43 -15.92
N ASP A 26 -8.21 0.79 -14.66
CA ASP A 26 -7.23 1.58 -13.93
C ASP A 26 -6.02 0.68 -13.58
N VAL A 27 -4.83 1.27 -13.59
CA VAL A 27 -3.57 0.54 -13.37
C VAL A 27 -2.79 1.19 -12.23
N THR A 28 -2.75 0.53 -11.08
CA THR A 28 -1.91 0.94 -9.95
C THR A 28 -0.54 0.27 -10.02
N ILE A 29 0.50 1.07 -9.85
CA ILE A 29 1.90 0.67 -9.94
C ILE A 29 2.60 1.13 -8.67
N CYS A 30 3.25 0.19 -7.99
CA CYS A 30 4.06 0.44 -6.81
C CYS A 30 5.47 -0.11 -7.06
N SER A 31 6.49 0.63 -6.65
CA SER A 31 7.84 0.07 -6.58
C SER A 31 7.90 -0.90 -5.39
N THR A 32 8.56 -2.06 -5.56
CA THR A 32 8.86 -2.93 -4.41
C THR A 32 9.90 -2.29 -3.49
N ASN A 33 10.68 -1.35 -4.04
CA ASN A 33 11.57 -0.47 -3.31
C ASN A 33 10.91 0.88 -3.07
N TYR A 34 10.59 1.23 -1.82
CA TYR A 34 9.73 2.38 -1.53
C TYR A 34 10.48 3.62 -1.01
N LEU A 35 11.71 3.49 -0.50
CA LEU A 35 12.47 4.64 0.00
C LEU A 35 13.48 5.15 -1.02
N SER A 36 13.48 6.46 -1.25
CA SER A 36 14.47 7.14 -2.06
C SER A 36 15.88 6.94 -1.48
N VAL A 37 16.82 6.46 -2.30
CA VAL A 37 18.25 6.37 -1.90
C VAL A 37 18.85 7.78 -1.78
N THR A 38 18.33 8.75 -2.54
CA THR A 38 18.84 10.12 -2.56
C THR A 38 18.32 10.95 -1.39
N TYR A 39 17.05 10.79 -1.05
CA TYR A 39 16.35 11.65 -0.09
C TYR A 39 15.90 10.91 1.16
N GLY A 40 16.15 9.60 1.30
CA GLY A 40 15.70 8.81 2.44
C GLY A 40 16.26 9.26 3.79
N TYR A 41 17.41 9.94 3.77
CA TYR A 41 18.05 10.56 4.94
C TYR A 41 17.60 12.01 5.18
N ASP A 42 16.84 12.61 4.26
CA ASP A 42 16.36 13.97 4.45
C ASP A 42 15.45 14.03 5.67
N PRO A 43 15.62 15.05 6.53
CA PRO A 43 14.82 15.18 7.73
C PRO A 43 13.31 15.17 7.47
N VAL A 44 12.60 14.31 8.18
CA VAL A 44 11.13 14.34 8.22
C VAL A 44 10.70 15.49 9.13
N PRO A 45 9.83 16.41 8.66
CA PRO A 45 9.33 17.50 9.50
C PRO A 45 8.54 16.98 10.70
N SER A 46 8.86 17.50 11.90
CA SER A 46 8.06 17.27 13.11
C SER A 46 8.25 18.40 14.13
N PRO A 47 7.17 18.83 14.81
CA PRO A 47 7.25 19.85 15.86
C PRO A 47 8.00 19.37 17.11
N VAL A 48 8.16 18.05 17.29
CA VAL A 48 8.83 17.45 18.44
C VAL A 48 10.26 16.96 18.11
N ALA A 49 10.73 17.22 16.89
CA ALA A 49 12.10 16.92 16.50
C ALA A 49 13.08 17.73 17.35
N VAL A 50 14.10 17.06 17.90
CA VAL A 50 15.13 17.72 18.70
C VAL A 50 16.02 18.57 17.77
N PRO A 51 16.23 19.86 18.06
CA PRO A 51 17.10 20.71 17.25
C PRO A 51 18.50 20.11 17.07
N GLY A 52 18.98 20.06 15.82
CA GLY A 52 20.27 19.45 15.47
C GLY A 52 20.28 17.91 15.42
N ARG A 53 19.13 17.26 15.58
CA ARG A 53 18.97 15.79 15.48
C ARG A 53 17.80 15.42 14.58
N ALA A 54 17.74 16.08 13.43
CA ALA A 54 16.70 15.82 12.46
C ALA A 54 16.94 14.42 11.84
N ARG A 55 15.86 13.66 11.61
CA ARG A 55 15.91 12.23 11.27
C ARG A 55 15.19 11.96 9.95
N GLY A 56 15.79 11.15 9.08
CA GLY A 56 15.14 10.65 7.87
C GLY A 56 14.39 9.34 8.12
N LEU A 57 13.52 8.94 7.18
CA LEU A 57 12.79 7.66 7.27
C LEU A 57 13.75 6.46 7.33
N VAL A 58 14.90 6.56 6.65
CA VAL A 58 15.94 5.52 6.67
C VAL A 58 16.45 5.28 8.09
N ASP A 59 16.83 6.33 8.83
CA ASP A 59 17.34 6.16 10.19
C ASP A 59 16.24 5.68 11.15
N MET A 60 15.02 6.18 10.95
CA MET A 60 13.89 5.84 11.82
C MET A 60 13.51 4.38 11.71
N ILE A 61 13.54 3.76 10.53
CA ILE A 61 13.10 2.37 10.41
C ILE A 61 13.92 1.42 11.30
N TYR A 62 15.22 1.66 11.44
CA TYR A 62 16.11 0.84 12.25
C TYR A 62 15.85 1.07 13.75
N ASP A 63 15.77 2.32 14.18
CA ASP A 63 15.58 2.64 15.60
C ASP A 63 14.20 2.27 16.11
N VAL A 64 13.16 2.51 15.31
CA VAL A 64 11.79 2.12 15.67
C VAL A 64 11.67 0.60 15.75
N SER A 65 12.32 -0.14 14.84
CA SER A 65 12.35 -1.60 14.92
C SER A 65 13.04 -2.11 16.18
N ARG A 66 14.14 -1.47 16.61
CA ARG A 66 14.83 -1.79 17.87
C ARG A 66 13.96 -1.49 19.09
N PHE A 67 13.18 -0.41 19.04
CA PHE A 67 12.19 -0.13 20.08
C PHE A 67 11.15 -1.24 20.18
N PHE A 68 10.56 -1.69 19.07
CA PHE A 68 9.63 -2.82 19.08
C PHE A 68 10.27 -4.13 19.54
N HIS A 69 11.53 -4.36 19.19
CA HIS A 69 12.27 -5.52 19.68
C HIS A 69 12.37 -5.52 21.21
N LEU A 70 12.68 -4.36 21.82
CA LEU A 70 12.74 -4.22 23.27
C LEU A 70 11.38 -4.43 23.93
N LEU A 71 10.28 -3.95 23.34
CA LEU A 71 8.94 -4.14 23.89
C LEU A 71 8.57 -5.62 24.03
N ASN A 72 9.20 -6.50 23.25
CA ASN A 72 9.00 -7.94 23.33
C ASN A 72 9.92 -8.64 24.35
N GLN A 73 10.83 -7.90 25.00
CA GLN A 73 11.74 -8.44 26.01
C GLN A 73 11.17 -8.25 27.41
N THR A 74 11.49 -9.17 28.32
CA THR A 74 11.15 -9.04 29.75
C THR A 74 12.04 -8.03 30.48
N ASP A 75 13.27 -7.84 29.99
CA ASP A 75 14.21 -6.84 30.51
C ASP A 75 14.39 -5.71 29.49
N MET A 76 13.91 -4.52 29.84
CA MET A 76 14.04 -3.32 29.01
C MET A 76 15.48 -2.80 28.90
N ASN A 77 16.42 -3.33 29.69
CA ASN A 77 17.86 -3.07 29.58
C ASN A 77 18.60 -4.16 28.79
N ALA A 78 17.88 -5.08 28.13
CA ALA A 78 18.48 -6.12 27.32
C ALA A 78 19.32 -5.54 26.17
N SER A 79 20.32 -6.32 25.76
CA SER A 79 21.10 -6.02 24.57
C SER A 79 20.26 -6.22 23.31
N VAL A 80 20.16 -5.18 22.47
CA VAL A 80 19.43 -5.20 21.20
C VAL A 80 20.39 -5.45 20.05
N PRO A 81 20.09 -6.36 19.12
CA PRO A 81 20.90 -6.55 17.93
C PRO A 81 20.93 -5.27 17.08
N VAL A 82 22.01 -5.06 16.33
CA VAL A 82 22.07 -3.94 15.37
C VAL A 82 20.92 -4.04 14.37
N ASN A 83 20.64 -5.25 13.89
CA ASN A 83 19.55 -5.52 12.95
C ASN A 83 18.50 -6.43 13.62
N PRO A 84 17.48 -5.88 14.30
CA PRO A 84 16.38 -6.67 14.88
C PRO A 84 15.37 -7.08 13.81
N TYR A 85 15.74 -7.98 12.92
CA TYR A 85 14.91 -8.40 11.77
C TYR A 85 13.49 -8.82 12.18
N SER A 86 13.34 -9.52 13.31
CA SER A 86 12.03 -9.92 13.84
C SER A 86 11.07 -8.76 14.15
N SER A 87 11.56 -7.53 14.20
CA SER A 87 10.78 -6.32 14.50
C SER A 87 10.74 -5.32 13.35
N TYR A 88 11.36 -5.61 12.21
CA TYR A 88 11.41 -4.70 11.05
C TYR A 88 10.03 -4.37 10.51
N ARG A 89 9.15 -5.37 10.43
CA ARG A 89 7.75 -5.15 10.00
C ARG A 89 7.02 -4.18 10.94
N HIS A 90 7.22 -4.29 12.24
CA HIS A 90 6.61 -3.37 13.21
C HIS A 90 7.15 -1.94 13.03
N GLY A 91 8.46 -1.80 12.83
CA GLY A 91 9.08 -0.51 12.55
C GLY A 91 8.54 0.13 11.27
N LYS A 92 8.48 -0.63 10.19
CA LYS A 92 7.92 -0.19 8.90
C LYS A 92 6.48 0.31 9.05
N LEU A 93 5.60 -0.46 9.67
CA LEU A 93 4.20 -0.09 9.86
C LEU A 93 4.03 1.17 10.71
N ALA A 94 4.86 1.37 11.73
CA ALA A 94 4.83 2.60 12.53
C ALA A 94 5.20 3.86 11.73
N LEU A 95 6.00 3.73 10.66
CA LEU A 95 6.35 4.87 9.81
C LEU A 95 5.20 5.36 8.94
N ASN A 96 4.13 4.58 8.73
CA ASN A 96 2.96 5.00 7.92
C ASN A 96 2.38 6.35 8.36
N LYS A 97 2.44 6.65 9.67
CA LYS A 97 1.97 7.92 10.25
C LYS A 97 2.72 9.16 9.72
N ILE A 98 3.97 9.00 9.30
CA ILE A 98 4.83 10.12 8.91
C ILE A 98 5.40 10.00 7.49
N ALA A 99 5.16 8.87 6.83
CA ALA A 99 5.74 8.53 5.53
C ALA A 99 5.47 9.58 4.45
N TYR A 100 4.35 10.30 4.55
CA TYR A 100 3.88 11.25 3.54
C TYR A 100 4.07 12.74 3.92
N ARG A 101 4.66 13.06 5.07
CA ARG A 101 4.85 14.45 5.53
C ARG A 101 5.85 15.25 4.69
N TRP A 102 6.83 14.56 4.13
CA TRP A 102 7.78 15.12 3.20
C TRP A 102 7.75 14.25 1.95
N SER A 103 7.44 14.86 0.81
CA SER A 103 7.09 14.08 -0.38
C SER A 103 8.29 13.40 -1.02
N LYS A 104 9.53 13.82 -0.70
CA LYS A 104 10.75 13.41 -1.39
C LYS A 104 11.37 12.10 -0.89
N GLN A 105 11.10 11.66 0.34
CA GLN A 105 11.64 10.38 0.84
C GLN A 105 11.05 9.19 0.08
N LEU A 106 9.87 9.37 -0.53
CA LEU A 106 9.20 8.37 -1.33
C LEU A 106 9.12 8.87 -2.79
N PRO A 107 9.49 8.05 -3.80
CA PRO A 107 9.50 8.50 -5.19
C PRO A 107 8.15 8.98 -5.69
N ASP A 108 8.14 10.11 -6.38
CA ASP A 108 6.95 10.61 -7.05
C ASP A 108 6.79 10.05 -8.47
N PRO A 109 5.55 9.96 -9.02
CA PRO A 109 5.31 9.43 -10.36
C PRO A 109 6.11 10.14 -11.46
N TYR A 110 6.27 11.47 -11.34
CA TYR A 110 7.01 12.28 -12.30
C TYR A 110 8.51 12.00 -12.28
N GLU A 111 9.03 11.45 -11.18
CA GLU A 111 10.43 11.07 -11.06
C GLU A 111 10.64 9.71 -11.70
N ILE A 112 9.76 8.73 -11.50
CA ILE A 112 10.02 7.35 -11.95
C ILE A 112 9.58 7.01 -13.39
N VAL A 113 8.67 7.78 -14.00
CA VAL A 113 8.17 7.52 -15.36
C VAL A 113 8.98 8.28 -16.41
N LEU A 114 9.81 7.56 -17.20
CA LEU A 114 10.64 8.14 -18.26
C LEU A 114 9.90 8.28 -19.59
N LEU A 115 9.07 7.30 -19.93
CA LEU A 115 8.28 7.29 -21.16
C LEU A 115 6.90 6.73 -20.84
N CYS A 116 5.87 7.41 -21.34
CA CYS A 116 4.48 6.96 -21.25
C CYS A 116 3.83 7.06 -22.62
N ARG A 117 3.19 5.97 -23.07
CA ARG A 117 2.28 5.98 -24.21
C ARG A 117 1.02 5.20 -23.86
N PHE A 118 -0.13 5.73 -24.27
CA PHE A 118 -1.41 5.05 -24.19
C PHE A 118 -2.14 5.22 -25.51
N ASN A 119 -2.67 4.13 -26.09
CA ASN A 119 -3.24 4.16 -27.45
C ASN A 119 -2.26 4.77 -28.49
N SER A 120 -0.97 4.45 -28.38
CA SER A 120 0.13 5.01 -29.19
C SER A 120 0.35 6.53 -29.08
N ILE A 121 -0.43 7.22 -28.26
CA ILE A 121 -0.31 8.66 -28.01
C ILE A 121 0.56 8.88 -26.77
N PRO A 122 1.48 9.86 -26.78
CA PRO A 122 2.23 10.21 -25.58
C PRO A 122 1.30 10.57 -24.42
N CYS A 123 1.53 9.98 -23.25
CA CYS A 123 0.98 10.42 -21.97
C CYS A 123 2.09 11.03 -21.13
N SER A 124 1.72 11.76 -20.08
CA SER A 124 2.68 12.35 -19.15
C SER A 124 2.40 11.89 -17.72
N TYR A 125 3.30 12.25 -16.80
CA TYR A 125 3.11 12.01 -15.38
C TYR A 125 1.81 12.64 -14.83
N LEU A 126 1.22 13.63 -15.52
CA LEU A 126 -0.06 14.24 -15.16
C LEU A 126 -1.25 13.27 -15.31
N ASN A 127 -1.07 12.17 -16.05
CA ASN A 127 -2.07 11.12 -16.16
C ASN A 127 -2.02 10.10 -15.01
N PHE A 128 -1.12 10.32 -14.04
CA PHE A 128 -0.96 9.47 -12.87
C PHE A 128 -1.37 10.25 -11.62
N THR A 129 -2.18 9.61 -10.78
CA THR A 129 -2.48 10.10 -9.44
C THR A 129 -1.63 9.35 -8.42
N ILE A 130 -1.26 10.01 -7.33
CA ILE A 130 -0.57 9.36 -6.22
C ILE A 130 -1.58 8.48 -5.49
N TYR A 131 -1.22 7.22 -5.25
CA TYR A 131 -1.96 6.29 -4.41
C TYR A 131 -1.12 5.97 -3.17
N LYS A 132 -1.72 6.08 -1.98
CA LYS A 132 -1.07 5.77 -0.69
C LYS A 132 -1.44 4.34 -0.28
N ASP A 133 -0.47 3.44 -0.32
CA ASP A 133 -0.59 2.06 0.08
C ASP A 133 -0.12 1.84 1.54
N ASP A 134 -0.72 0.85 2.20
CA ASP A 134 -0.48 0.54 3.60
C ASP A 134 0.85 -0.18 3.85
N GLU A 135 1.40 -0.87 2.84
CA GLU A 135 2.68 -1.60 2.96
C GLU A 135 3.74 -1.12 1.97
N LEU A 136 3.36 -0.63 0.78
CA LEU A 136 4.29 -0.15 -0.25
C LEU A 136 4.46 1.37 -0.24
N PHE A 137 3.80 2.06 0.68
CA PHE A 137 3.80 3.52 0.80
C PHE A 137 3.32 4.22 -0.48
N LYS A 138 4.15 5.05 -1.12
CA LYS A 138 3.73 5.87 -2.27
C LYS A 138 3.77 5.04 -3.56
N CYS A 139 2.61 4.96 -4.20
CA CYS A 139 2.37 4.34 -5.49
C CYS A 139 1.73 5.34 -6.46
N MET A 140 1.44 4.88 -7.68
CA MET A 140 0.77 5.69 -8.70
C MET A 140 -0.32 4.92 -9.42
N THR A 141 -1.42 5.59 -9.75
CA THR A 141 -2.51 5.01 -10.52
C THR A 141 -2.66 5.74 -11.86
N PHE A 142 -2.57 4.99 -12.96
CA PHE A 142 -2.92 5.46 -14.28
C PHE A 142 -4.42 5.26 -14.50
N ALA A 143 -5.16 6.37 -14.65
CA ALA A 143 -6.60 6.38 -14.89
C ALA A 143 -6.91 7.34 -16.06
N PRO A 144 -6.84 6.88 -17.32
CA PRO A 144 -7.01 7.76 -18.47
C PRO A 144 -8.45 8.28 -18.57
N LEU A 145 -8.62 9.56 -18.93
CA LEU A 145 -9.94 10.17 -19.13
C LEU A 145 -10.76 9.40 -20.18
N ASN A 146 -10.14 9.14 -21.33
CA ASN A 146 -10.65 8.24 -22.36
C ASN A 146 -9.91 6.90 -22.24
N ASN A 147 -10.61 5.87 -21.80
CA ASN A 147 -10.08 4.51 -21.60
C ASN A 147 -10.53 3.52 -22.69
N THR A 148 -11.15 4.00 -23.76
CA THR A 148 -11.56 3.13 -24.87
C THR A 148 -10.34 2.63 -25.64
N VAL A 149 -10.24 1.32 -25.85
CA VAL A 149 -9.24 0.71 -26.75
C VAL A 149 -9.97 0.03 -27.89
N VAL A 150 -9.75 0.54 -29.11
CA VAL A 150 -10.46 0.08 -30.31
C VAL A 150 -9.75 -1.12 -30.97
N ARG A 151 -8.45 -1.30 -30.71
CA ARG A 151 -7.64 -2.36 -31.32
C ARG A 151 -6.69 -2.95 -30.30
N ALA A 152 -6.62 -4.28 -30.21
CA ALA A 152 -5.57 -4.94 -29.45
C ALA A 152 -4.19 -4.75 -30.09
N GLY A 153 -3.14 -4.93 -29.30
CA GLY A 153 -1.76 -4.96 -29.76
C GLY A 153 -0.78 -4.12 -28.92
N PRO A 154 0.54 -4.33 -29.07
CA PRO A 154 1.56 -3.79 -28.15
C PRO A 154 1.61 -2.26 -28.06
N GLY A 155 1.10 -1.55 -29.07
CA GLY A 155 1.07 -0.09 -29.10
C GLY A 155 -0.27 0.52 -28.68
N ASN A 156 -1.32 -0.27 -28.50
CA ASN A 156 -2.67 0.24 -28.25
C ASN A 156 -3.08 0.15 -26.77
N GLY A 157 -2.26 -0.45 -25.92
CA GLY A 157 -2.41 -0.41 -24.46
C GLY A 157 -1.57 0.69 -23.81
N LEU A 158 -1.32 0.52 -22.52
CA LEU A 158 -0.37 1.31 -21.74
C LEU A 158 1.06 0.77 -21.95
N TYR A 159 1.97 1.65 -22.34
CA TYR A 159 3.40 1.38 -22.44
C TYR A 159 4.15 2.34 -21.54
N LEU A 160 4.95 1.79 -20.64
CA LEU A 160 5.77 2.55 -19.70
C LEU A 160 7.23 2.13 -19.79
N LEU A 161 8.12 3.12 -19.80
CA LEU A 161 9.51 2.95 -19.40
C LEU A 161 9.68 3.65 -18.07
N MET A 162 10.10 2.91 -17.06
CA MET A 162 10.26 3.41 -15.70
C MET A 162 11.69 3.17 -15.22
N TYR A 163 12.16 4.03 -14.31
CA TYR A 163 13.35 3.75 -13.52
C TYR A 163 12.99 3.80 -12.03
N THR A 164 13.83 3.18 -11.20
CA THR A 164 13.75 3.31 -9.75
C THR A 164 15.12 3.70 -9.22
N TYR A 165 15.13 4.56 -8.20
CA TYR A 165 16.30 5.00 -7.45
C TYR A 165 16.03 4.76 -5.95
N SER A 166 15.27 3.71 -5.70
CA SER A 166 14.76 3.39 -4.38
C SER A 166 15.41 2.14 -3.84
N SER A 167 15.53 2.11 -2.52
CA SER A 167 15.85 0.95 -1.72
C SER A 167 14.65 0.58 -0.86
N SER A 168 14.60 -0.69 -0.47
CA SER A 168 13.75 -1.16 0.61
C SER A 168 14.61 -1.64 1.76
N PHE A 169 13.96 -1.82 2.90
CA PHE A 169 14.55 -2.52 4.03
C PHE A 169 13.85 -3.85 4.14
N PHE A 170 14.64 -4.91 4.00
CA PHE A 170 14.18 -6.28 4.09
C PHE A 170 14.79 -6.94 5.31
N THR A 171 14.07 -7.88 5.91
CA THR A 171 14.71 -8.91 6.72
C THR A 171 15.55 -9.83 5.85
N ASP A 172 16.44 -10.62 6.46
CA ASP A 172 17.23 -11.61 5.72
C ASP A 172 16.31 -12.57 4.94
N GLU A 173 15.13 -12.91 5.47
CA GLU A 173 14.13 -13.73 4.78
C GLU A 173 13.46 -12.99 3.62
N GLU A 174 13.08 -11.72 3.80
CA GLU A 174 12.48 -10.90 2.75
C GLU A 174 13.46 -10.64 1.60
N GLU A 175 14.77 -10.52 1.87
CA GLU A 175 15.79 -10.29 0.85
C GLU A 175 15.96 -11.49 -0.10
N ILE A 176 15.72 -12.71 0.39
CA ILE A 176 15.81 -13.94 -0.43
C ILE A 176 14.71 -13.97 -1.50
N ASP A 177 13.50 -13.55 -1.14
CA ASP A 177 12.33 -13.60 -2.01
C ASP A 177 12.05 -12.27 -2.73
N ASP A 178 12.80 -11.20 -2.43
CA ASP A 178 12.61 -9.90 -3.06
C ASP A 178 13.02 -9.93 -4.54
N ILE A 179 12.11 -9.42 -5.37
CA ILE A 179 12.35 -9.17 -6.78
C ILE A 179 12.21 -7.67 -6.99
N PRO A 180 13.33 -6.91 -7.01
CA PRO A 180 13.31 -5.49 -7.27
C PRO A 180 12.59 -5.19 -8.58
N GLY A 181 11.60 -4.31 -8.53
CA GLY A 181 10.80 -3.99 -9.70
C GLY A 181 9.56 -3.18 -9.37
N MET A 182 8.58 -3.31 -10.26
CA MET A 182 7.28 -2.66 -10.15
C MET A 182 6.20 -3.72 -9.98
N LYS A 183 5.44 -3.63 -8.90
CA LYS A 183 4.21 -4.37 -8.67
C LYS A 183 3.06 -3.64 -9.34
N VAL A 184 2.37 -4.31 -10.25
CA VAL A 184 1.31 -3.73 -11.08
C VAL A 184 -0.01 -4.45 -10.80
N VAL A 185 -1.03 -3.69 -10.44
CA VAL A 185 -2.40 -4.19 -10.19
C VAL A 185 -3.35 -3.54 -11.17
N LEU A 186 -4.10 -4.37 -11.89
CA LEU A 186 -5.20 -3.96 -12.75
C LEU A 186 -6.48 -4.04 -11.94
N HIS A 187 -7.29 -2.98 -11.94
CA HIS A 187 -8.54 -2.97 -11.21
C HIS A 187 -9.64 -2.17 -11.92
N PRO A 188 -10.93 -2.45 -11.64
CA PRO A 188 -12.01 -1.66 -12.20
C PRO A 188 -11.88 -0.18 -11.84
N ARG A 189 -12.39 0.67 -12.72
CA ARG A 189 -12.26 2.11 -12.58
C ARG A 189 -12.86 2.63 -11.27
N GLY A 190 -12.06 3.42 -10.55
CA GLY A 190 -12.45 4.02 -9.27
C GLY A 190 -12.61 3.04 -8.11
N VAL A 191 -12.32 1.75 -8.28
CA VAL A 191 -12.25 0.76 -7.19
C VAL A 191 -10.86 0.82 -6.56
N LYS A 192 -10.76 0.61 -5.25
CA LYS A 192 -9.46 0.58 -4.57
C LYS A 192 -8.60 -0.59 -5.08
N PRO A 193 -7.32 -0.37 -5.44
CA PRO A 193 -6.43 -1.47 -5.83
C PRO A 193 -6.15 -2.41 -4.66
N ASN A 194 -6.22 -3.72 -4.91
CA ASN A 194 -5.82 -4.73 -3.93
C ASN A 194 -4.35 -5.12 -4.16
N MET A 195 -3.44 -4.40 -3.50
CA MET A 195 -2.00 -4.67 -3.63
C MET A 195 -1.57 -6.02 -3.05
N ASN A 196 -2.38 -6.68 -2.22
CA ASN A 196 -2.10 -8.01 -1.68
C ASN A 196 -2.75 -9.14 -2.49
N GLY A 197 -3.54 -8.80 -3.51
CA GLY A 197 -4.18 -9.74 -4.40
C GLY A 197 -3.33 -10.13 -5.62
N PRO A 198 -3.98 -10.69 -6.66
CA PRO A 198 -3.32 -10.98 -7.94
C PRO A 198 -2.69 -9.72 -8.55
N HIS A 199 -1.45 -9.84 -9.00
CA HIS A 199 -0.67 -8.73 -9.53
C HIS A 199 0.33 -9.23 -10.57
N VAL A 200 0.80 -8.31 -11.40
CA VAL A 200 1.90 -8.52 -12.35
C VAL A 200 3.16 -7.92 -11.74
N MET A 201 4.20 -8.74 -11.62
CA MET A 201 5.53 -8.26 -11.27
C MET A 201 6.29 -7.90 -12.54
N SER A 202 6.84 -6.69 -12.59
CA SER A 202 7.76 -6.25 -13.63
C SER A 202 9.15 -6.00 -13.04
N PRO A 203 10.07 -6.99 -13.11
CA PRO A 203 11.42 -6.85 -12.58
C PRO A 203 12.21 -5.74 -13.28
N LEU A 204 13.17 -5.16 -12.57
CA LEU A 204 14.08 -4.17 -13.17
C LEU A 204 14.90 -4.79 -14.31
N LYS A 205 15.21 -3.98 -15.33
CA LYS A 205 15.98 -4.35 -16.55
C LYS A 205 15.28 -5.31 -17.51
N TYR A 206 14.05 -5.74 -17.22
CA TYR A 206 13.24 -6.56 -18.12
C TYR A 206 12.09 -5.76 -18.71
N LYS A 207 11.65 -6.18 -19.90
CA LYS A 207 10.39 -5.74 -20.49
C LYS A 207 9.33 -6.78 -20.14
N THR A 208 8.29 -6.35 -19.44
CA THR A 208 7.15 -7.19 -19.08
C THR A 208 5.97 -6.84 -19.97
N GLU A 209 5.38 -7.83 -20.63
CA GLU A 209 4.18 -7.66 -21.44
C GLU A 209 3.02 -8.42 -20.79
N ALA A 210 1.89 -7.75 -20.62
CA ALA A 210 0.65 -8.35 -20.12
C ALA A 210 -0.44 -8.20 -21.18
N VAL A 211 -1.05 -9.31 -21.56
CA VAL A 211 -2.25 -9.33 -22.40
C VAL A 211 -3.46 -9.36 -21.46
N ILE A 212 -4.41 -8.46 -21.68
CA ILE A 212 -5.57 -8.27 -20.80
C ILE A 212 -6.82 -8.68 -21.55
N ASP A 213 -7.58 -9.59 -20.96
CA ASP A 213 -8.92 -9.97 -21.37
C ASP A 213 -9.89 -9.61 -20.24
N THR A 214 -11.05 -9.05 -20.59
CA THR A 214 -12.07 -8.64 -19.61
C THR A 214 -13.20 -9.65 -19.60
N SER A 215 -13.56 -10.12 -18.40
CA SER A 215 -14.76 -10.92 -18.16
C SER A 215 -15.74 -10.11 -17.32
N ILE A 216 -16.95 -9.92 -17.83
CA ILE A 216 -18.06 -9.33 -17.07
C ILE A 216 -18.94 -10.48 -16.58
N GLN A 217 -19.31 -10.45 -15.30
CA GLN A 217 -20.17 -11.46 -14.69
C GLN A 217 -21.40 -10.78 -14.10
N GLU A 218 -22.57 -11.16 -14.60
CA GLU A 218 -23.86 -10.75 -14.04
C GLU A 218 -24.44 -11.93 -13.25
N LYS A 219 -24.88 -11.65 -12.02
CA LYS A 219 -25.40 -12.66 -11.09
C LYS A 219 -26.86 -12.37 -10.78
N VAL A 220 -27.65 -13.43 -10.66
CA VAL A 220 -29.07 -13.34 -10.31
C VAL A 220 -29.23 -13.43 -8.79
N ASP A 221 -30.06 -12.55 -8.23
CA ASP A 221 -30.41 -12.57 -6.80
C ASP A 221 -31.15 -13.86 -6.43
N ARG A 222 -30.70 -14.55 -5.37
CA ARG A 222 -31.33 -15.78 -4.87
C ARG A 222 -31.48 -15.73 -3.36
N SER A 223 -32.47 -16.45 -2.84
CA SER A 223 -32.67 -16.58 -1.38
C SER A 223 -31.43 -17.11 -0.65
N SER A 224 -30.66 -18.01 -1.27
CA SER A 224 -29.41 -18.56 -0.73
C SER A 224 -28.18 -17.70 -1.02
N TYR A 225 -28.24 -16.79 -2.00
CA TYR A 225 -27.12 -15.93 -2.41
C TYR A 225 -27.68 -14.57 -2.82
N ARG A 226 -27.70 -13.64 -1.86
CA ARG A 226 -28.23 -12.30 -2.11
C ARG A 226 -27.25 -11.47 -2.92
N CYS A 227 -27.75 -10.88 -4.00
CA CYS A 227 -27.00 -9.93 -4.82
C CYS A 227 -27.40 -8.50 -4.45
N LEU A 228 -26.45 -7.58 -4.51
CA LEU A 228 -26.69 -6.14 -4.37
C LEU A 228 -26.54 -5.49 -5.75
N GLU A 229 -27.49 -4.64 -6.12
CA GLU A 229 -27.44 -3.91 -7.40
C GLU A 229 -26.23 -2.96 -7.47
N SER A 230 -25.87 -2.35 -6.34
CA SER A 230 -24.68 -1.54 -6.18
C SER A 230 -24.11 -1.69 -4.78
N LEU A 231 -22.78 -1.79 -4.69
CA LEU A 231 -22.08 -1.68 -3.42
C LEU A 231 -21.90 -0.21 -3.04
N PRO A 232 -22.06 0.16 -1.77
CA PRO A 232 -21.83 1.52 -1.31
C PRO A 232 -20.36 1.90 -1.52
N ASN A 233 -20.09 3.19 -1.73
CA ASN A 233 -18.73 3.68 -1.80
C ASN A 233 -17.98 3.37 -0.50
N ALA A 234 -16.69 3.05 -0.63
CA ALA A 234 -15.81 2.78 0.49
C ALA A 234 -14.87 3.98 0.68
N THR A 235 -14.84 4.53 1.89
CA THR A 235 -13.95 5.63 2.25
C THR A 235 -12.90 5.13 3.23
N TYR A 236 -11.63 5.40 2.96
CA TYR A 236 -10.49 4.96 3.76
C TYR A 236 -9.67 6.15 4.24
N ILE A 237 -9.05 6.00 5.40
CA ILE A 237 -8.00 6.90 5.89
C ILE A 237 -6.69 6.50 5.21
N THR A 238 -6.15 7.39 4.38
CA THR A 238 -4.90 7.17 3.62
C THR A 238 -3.69 7.86 4.23
N ASP A 239 -3.94 8.88 5.06
CA ASP A 239 -2.94 9.53 5.90
C ASP A 239 -3.59 9.82 7.24
N TYR A 240 -2.91 9.54 8.34
CA TYR A 240 -3.35 9.84 9.70
C TYR A 240 -2.28 10.56 10.50
N SER A 241 -1.38 11.23 9.78
CA SER A 241 -0.39 12.16 10.32
C SER A 241 -1.06 13.22 11.20
N GLN A 242 -0.55 13.37 12.42
CA GLN A 242 -1.01 14.41 13.36
C GLN A 242 -0.75 15.84 12.84
N LEU A 243 0.25 16.04 11.99
CA LEU A 243 0.64 17.37 11.48
C LEU A 243 -0.33 17.89 10.41
N THR A 244 -0.78 17.00 9.53
CA THR A 244 -1.63 17.34 8.38
C THR A 244 -3.11 17.03 8.64
N GLY A 245 -3.40 16.26 9.70
CA GLY A 245 -4.73 15.71 9.96
C GLY A 245 -5.00 14.47 9.10
N PRO A 246 -6.07 13.72 9.42
CA PRO A 246 -6.44 12.55 8.65
C PRO A 246 -6.94 12.95 7.25
N GLU A 247 -6.43 12.27 6.22
CA GLU A 247 -6.87 12.40 4.83
C GLU A 247 -7.74 11.20 4.43
N ASN A 248 -8.85 11.50 3.78
CA ASN A 248 -9.83 10.50 3.33
C ASN A 248 -9.77 10.35 1.82
N GLU A 249 -9.78 9.11 1.34
CA GLU A 249 -9.96 8.79 -0.07
C GLU A 249 -11.17 7.88 -0.24
N THR A 250 -12.02 8.19 -1.24
CA THR A 250 -13.27 7.46 -1.48
C THR A 250 -13.21 6.75 -2.82
N PHE A 251 -13.58 5.47 -2.78
CA PHE A 251 -13.58 4.57 -3.93
C PHE A 251 -14.99 4.03 -4.15
N ARG A 252 -15.25 3.60 -5.39
CA ARG A 252 -16.41 2.78 -5.72
C ARG A 252 -16.31 1.45 -4.97
N GLY A 253 -17.41 1.04 -4.36
CA GLY A 253 -17.48 -0.18 -3.57
C GLY A 253 -17.24 -1.46 -4.38
N SER A 254 -16.56 -2.41 -3.76
CA SER A 254 -16.24 -3.75 -4.22
C SER A 254 -16.42 -4.78 -3.11
N THR A 255 -16.44 -6.06 -3.46
CA THR A 255 -16.56 -7.14 -2.47
C THR A 255 -15.37 -7.20 -1.52
N GLU A 256 -14.19 -6.75 -1.96
CA GLU A 256 -12.99 -6.70 -1.12
C GLU A 256 -13.12 -5.66 0.00
N ASP A 257 -13.83 -4.55 -0.23
CA ASP A 257 -14.07 -3.55 0.81
C ASP A 257 -14.87 -4.13 2.00
N CYS A 258 -15.81 -5.03 1.71
CA CYS A 258 -16.55 -5.75 2.75
C CYS A 258 -15.62 -6.67 3.56
N ARG A 259 -14.71 -7.40 2.88
CA ARG A 259 -13.73 -8.27 3.55
C ARG A 259 -12.77 -7.47 4.43
N VAL A 260 -12.22 -6.38 3.89
CA VAL A 260 -11.34 -5.47 4.64
C VAL A 260 -12.03 -4.92 5.87
N ARG A 261 -13.29 -4.50 5.74
CA ARG A 261 -14.06 -4.00 6.88
C ARG A 261 -14.26 -5.05 7.97
N ILE A 262 -14.56 -6.31 7.60
CA ILE A 262 -14.70 -7.41 8.56
C ILE A 262 -13.36 -7.68 9.26
N MET A 263 -12.26 -7.76 8.51
CA MET A 263 -10.93 -7.96 9.10
C MET A 263 -10.57 -6.84 10.07
N GLN A 264 -10.83 -5.58 9.71
CA GLN A 264 -10.58 -4.43 10.59
C GLN A 264 -11.46 -4.44 11.84
N GLN A 265 -12.71 -4.89 11.73
CA GLN A 265 -13.58 -5.07 12.89
C GLN A 265 -13.03 -6.17 13.82
N GLU A 266 -12.54 -7.28 13.28
CA GLU A 266 -11.93 -8.36 14.06
C GLU A 266 -10.67 -7.89 14.79
N TYR A 267 -9.81 -7.10 14.13
CA TYR A 267 -8.66 -6.46 14.76
C TYR A 267 -9.08 -5.48 15.86
N LEU A 268 -10.13 -4.70 15.62
CA LEU A 268 -10.66 -3.78 16.62
C LEU A 268 -11.18 -4.54 17.86
N ASP A 269 -11.94 -5.61 17.65
CA ASP A 269 -12.54 -6.40 18.74
C ASP A 269 -11.48 -7.18 19.53
N THR A 270 -10.41 -7.64 18.86
CA THR A 270 -9.37 -8.49 19.47
C THR A 270 -8.22 -7.67 20.07
N CYS A 271 -7.75 -6.66 19.36
CA CYS A 271 -6.56 -5.88 19.71
C CYS A 271 -6.90 -4.48 20.23
N GLY A 272 -8.14 -4.01 20.07
CA GLY A 272 -8.53 -2.66 20.46
C GLY A 272 -7.89 -1.58 19.60
N CYS A 273 -7.50 -1.87 18.34
CA CYS A 273 -6.94 -0.92 17.38
C CYS A 273 -7.18 -1.38 15.93
N LEU A 274 -7.15 -0.45 14.98
CA LEU A 274 -7.23 -0.78 13.55
C LEU A 274 -5.86 -1.24 13.02
N ALA A 275 -5.81 -2.34 12.29
CA ALA A 275 -4.60 -2.86 11.70
C ALA A 275 -3.96 -1.88 10.71
N THR A 276 -2.66 -1.64 10.87
CA THR A 276 -1.88 -0.66 10.09
C THR A 276 -1.59 -1.14 8.68
N HIS A 277 -1.42 -2.45 8.50
CA HIS A 277 -1.10 -3.14 7.24
C HIS A 277 -2.34 -3.42 6.36
N LEU A 278 -3.52 -3.02 6.84
CA LEU A 278 -4.76 -3.10 6.11
C LEU A 278 -5.29 -1.68 5.86
N PRO A 279 -6.10 -1.49 4.80
CA PRO A 279 -6.80 -0.24 4.62
C PRO A 279 -7.72 0.02 5.81
N LYS A 280 -7.81 1.28 6.23
CA LYS A 280 -8.53 1.69 7.44
C LYS A 280 -9.85 2.36 7.07
N PRO A 281 -11.01 1.68 7.17
CA PRO A 281 -12.30 2.29 6.88
C PRO A 281 -12.53 3.53 7.74
N ALA A 282 -12.93 4.63 7.10
CA ALA A 282 -13.10 5.90 7.78
C ALA A 282 -14.20 5.85 8.85
N ASP A 283 -15.29 5.10 8.60
CA ASP A 283 -16.34 4.88 9.59
C ASP A 283 -15.80 4.25 10.87
N LEU A 284 -14.99 3.18 10.76
CA LEU A 284 -14.38 2.53 11.91
C LEU A 284 -13.37 3.44 12.63
N TYR A 285 -12.55 4.18 11.87
CA TYR A 285 -11.53 5.07 12.44
C TYR A 285 -12.16 6.16 13.33
N TYR A 286 -13.22 6.81 12.86
CA TYR A 286 -13.88 7.88 13.62
C TYR A 286 -14.79 7.36 14.73
N MET A 287 -15.37 6.16 14.59
CA MET A 287 -16.27 5.58 15.60
C MET A 287 -15.52 4.98 16.80
N ALA A 288 -14.41 4.30 16.56
CA ALA A 288 -13.87 3.38 17.56
C ALA A 288 -12.97 4.08 18.61
N GLN A 289 -12.50 5.31 18.34
CA GLN A 289 -11.49 6.03 19.13
C GLN A 289 -10.20 5.26 19.57
N PRO A 290 -9.77 4.12 18.98
CA PRO A 290 -8.75 3.27 19.60
C PRO A 290 -7.34 3.58 19.06
N GLY A 291 -7.24 4.54 18.13
CA GLY A 291 -6.05 4.73 17.32
C GLY A 291 -5.83 3.61 16.29
N VAL A 292 -4.69 3.68 15.63
CA VAL A 292 -4.20 2.67 14.67
C VAL A 292 -3.16 1.82 15.40
N CYS A 293 -3.12 0.53 15.14
CA CYS A 293 -2.07 -0.32 15.67
C CYS A 293 -0.69 0.23 15.22
N HIS A 294 0.35 -0.01 16.01
CA HIS A 294 1.70 0.51 15.74
C HIS A 294 1.79 2.05 15.68
N ASP A 295 0.73 2.79 15.99
CA ASP A 295 0.79 4.24 16.17
C ASP A 295 1.57 4.53 17.46
N ILE A 296 2.81 4.98 17.28
CA ILE A 296 3.68 5.40 18.37
C ILE A 296 3.68 6.91 18.52
N ASN A 297 3.88 7.36 19.76
CA ASN A 297 4.02 8.77 20.06
C ASN A 297 5.20 9.37 19.28
N GLU A 298 5.03 10.57 18.70
CA GLU A 298 6.08 11.18 17.90
C GLU A 298 7.35 11.49 18.69
N HIS A 299 7.25 11.76 20.00
CA HIS A 299 8.44 11.91 20.84
C HIS A 299 9.29 10.63 20.89
N VAL A 300 8.67 9.46 20.72
CA VAL A 300 9.37 8.17 20.63
C VAL A 300 9.90 7.95 19.21
N LEU A 301 9.07 8.20 18.20
CA LEU A 301 9.41 8.05 16.78
C LEU A 301 10.65 8.89 16.39
N PHE A 302 10.75 10.11 16.91
CA PHE A 302 11.86 11.03 16.68
C PHE A 302 12.98 10.94 17.74
N ARG A 303 12.87 10.02 18.72
CA ARG A 303 13.94 9.80 19.69
C ARG A 303 15.07 9.04 19.04
N ASP A 304 16.24 9.66 19.00
CA ASP A 304 17.48 8.96 18.73
C ASP A 304 17.88 8.14 19.96
N ILE A 305 17.58 6.84 19.92
CA ILE A 305 17.89 5.89 20.99
C ILE A 305 19.40 5.59 21.12
N PHE A 306 20.27 6.11 20.22
CA PHE A 306 21.71 5.90 20.24
C PHE A 306 22.56 7.17 20.35
N TYR A 307 21.97 8.29 20.74
CA TYR A 307 22.71 9.54 20.95
C TYR A 307 23.93 9.32 21.87
N ARG A 308 25.14 9.52 21.31
CA ARG A 308 26.49 9.46 21.95
C ARG A 308 27.20 8.10 22.10
N ARG A 309 26.95 7.08 21.26
CA ARG A 309 27.80 5.86 21.28
C ARG A 309 28.51 5.59 19.96
N PRO A 310 29.83 5.33 19.96
CA PRO A 310 30.57 5.02 18.74
C PRO A 310 30.02 3.72 18.13
N THR A 311 29.63 3.81 16.86
CA THR A 311 28.93 2.77 16.09
C THR A 311 29.86 1.72 15.49
N SER A 312 31.18 1.83 15.67
CA SER A 312 32.13 1.12 14.80
C SER A 312 32.64 -0.25 15.27
N SER A 313 32.03 -0.91 16.28
CA SER A 313 32.56 -2.22 16.72
C SER A 313 31.61 -3.21 17.44
N TYR A 314 30.28 -3.02 17.44
CA TYR A 314 29.40 -3.87 18.27
C TYR A 314 28.25 -4.54 17.48
N THR A 315 28.06 -5.84 17.71
CA THR A 315 26.93 -6.64 17.17
C THR A 315 25.63 -6.45 18.00
N TYR A 316 25.75 -5.91 19.20
CA TYR A 316 24.67 -5.72 20.17
C TYR A 316 24.84 -4.41 20.97
N TYR A 317 23.74 -3.79 21.40
CA TYR A 317 23.76 -2.55 22.21
C TYR A 317 22.80 -2.63 23.41
N THR A 318 23.23 -2.16 24.59
CA THR A 318 22.34 -1.95 25.74
C THR A 318 21.73 -0.56 25.69
N ILE A 319 20.41 -0.47 25.54
CA ILE A 319 19.67 0.79 25.69
C ILE A 319 19.61 1.11 27.19
N ARG A 320 20.10 2.29 27.59
CA ARG A 320 19.94 2.77 28.97
C ARG A 320 18.87 3.85 28.95
N ASN A 321 17.88 3.70 29.83
CA ASN A 321 16.86 4.72 30.08
C ASN A 321 17.52 5.87 30.85
N ASP A 322 18.13 6.79 30.10
CA ASP A 322 18.50 8.11 30.60
C ASP A 322 17.32 9.08 30.44
#